data_AF-A1WJS6-F1
#
_entry.id   AF-A1WJS6-F1
#
_cell.length_a   1.000
_cell.length_b   1.000
_cell.length_c   1.000
_cell.angle_alpha   90.00
_cell.angle_beta   90.00
_cell.angle_gamma   90.00
#
_symmetry.space_group_name_H-M   'P 1'
#
loop_
_entity.id
_entity.type
_entity.pdbx_description
1 polymer ?
#
loop_
_entity_poly.entity_id
_entity_poly.type
_entity_poly.pdbx_seq_one_letter_code
_entity_poly.pdbx_strand_id
1 'polypeptide(L)'
;MDRLQNIETFGRVAQTQNFTATARQLRIARSVVSTRIQQLEEYVGAPLFHRSTRVVRLTEMGRAFQRDGSELVARANDVVDQMRDVQGSPSGTLRIHALTGLALGHLAALKLRWAPWRPA
;
A
#
# COMPACT_ATOMS: atom_id res chain seq x y z
N MET A 1 15.48 -8.21 -9.31
CA MET A 1 14.97 -8.06 -7.94
C MET A 1 14.12 -6.80 -7.91
N ASP A 2 12.85 -6.90 -7.56
CA ASP A 2 11.98 -5.72 -7.48
C ASP A 2 11.92 -5.22 -6.03
N ARG A 3 12.63 -4.12 -5.77
CA ARG A 3 12.77 -3.56 -4.41
C ARG A 3 11.45 -3.00 -3.90
N LEU A 4 10.64 -2.40 -4.78
CA LEU A 4 9.33 -1.87 -4.40
C LEU A 4 8.40 -3.01 -3.95
N GLN A 5 8.39 -4.13 -4.66
CA GLN A 5 7.63 -5.32 -4.24
C GLN A 5 8.05 -5.85 -2.87
N ASN A 6 9.34 -5.77 -2.53
CA ASN A 6 9.82 -6.20 -1.22
C ASN A 6 9.33 -5.26 -0.11
N ILE A 7 9.35 -3.94 -0.34
CA ILE A 7 8.85 -2.93 0.60
C ILE A 7 7.32 -3.05 0.76
N GLU A 8 6.58 -3.26 -0.33
CA GLU A 8 5.15 -3.54 -0.27
C GLU A 8 4.82 -4.82 0.51
N THR A 9 5.59 -5.88 0.25
CA THR A 9 5.43 -7.15 0.95
C THR A 9 5.68 -6.96 2.45
N PHE A 10 6.73 -6.21 2.82
CA PHE A 10 6.99 -5.81 4.20
C PHE A 10 5.82 -5.05 4.82
N GLY A 11 5.29 -4.02 4.14
CA GLY A 11 4.16 -3.24 4.63
C GLY A 11 2.94 -4.10 4.90
N ARG A 12 2.65 -5.08 4.03
CA ARG A 12 1.54 -6.03 4.26
C ARG A 12 1.79 -6.98 5.42
N VAL A 13 3.00 -7.51 5.59
CA VAL A 13 3.33 -8.34 6.76
C VAL A 13 3.26 -7.52 8.05
N ALA A 14 3.65 -6.25 8.02
CA ALA A 14 3.55 -5.35 9.17
C ALA A 14 2.08 -5.11 9.59
N GLN A 15 1.15 -5.03 8.62
CA GLN A 15 -0.28 -4.87 8.89
C GLN A 15 -0.94 -6.17 9.39
N THR A 16 -0.63 -7.31 8.78
CA THR A 16 -1.27 -8.60 9.14
C THR A 16 -0.63 -9.27 10.35
N GLN A 17 0.62 -8.91 10.67
CA GLN A 17 1.47 -9.58 11.65
C GLN A 17 1.53 -11.11 11.44
N ASN A 18 1.39 -11.56 10.19
CA ASN A 18 1.33 -12.98 9.87
C ASN A 18 1.76 -13.26 8.42
N PHE A 19 2.89 -13.96 8.26
CA PHE A 19 3.43 -14.35 6.96
C PHE A 19 2.47 -15.22 6.12
N THR A 20 1.74 -16.14 6.76
CA THR A 20 0.79 -17.03 6.07
C THR A 20 -0.44 -16.26 5.61
N ALA A 21 -0.94 -15.33 6.43
CA ALA A 21 -2.07 -14.47 6.06
C ALA A 21 -1.69 -13.54 4.90
N THR A 22 -0.50 -12.92 4.95
CA THR A 22 0.01 -12.09 3.85
C THR A 22 0.20 -12.88 2.56
N ALA A 23 0.75 -14.09 2.64
CA ALA A 23 0.90 -14.98 1.49
C ALA A 23 -0.44 -15.27 0.80
N ARG A 24 -1.49 -15.53 1.58
CA ARG A 24 -2.86 -15.72 1.08
C ARG A 24 -3.42 -14.45 0.42
N GLN A 25 -3.24 -13.27 1.04
CA GLN A 25 -3.68 -12.00 0.49
C GLN A 25 -2.98 -11.66 -0.84
N LEU A 26 -1.68 -11.95 -0.93
CA LEU A 26 -0.86 -11.71 -2.11
C LEU A 26 -0.95 -12.83 -3.16
N ARG A 27 -1.67 -13.93 -2.88
CA ARG A 27 -1.78 -15.13 -3.73
C ARG A 27 -0.41 -15.70 -4.13
N ILE A 28 0.54 -15.72 -3.19
CA ILE A 28 1.89 -16.26 -3.38
C ILE A 28 2.22 -17.27 -2.28
N ALA A 29 3.26 -18.07 -2.47
CA ALA A 29 3.72 -19.01 -1.46
C ALA A 29 4.33 -18.27 -0.24
N ARG A 30 4.16 -18.84 0.97
CA ARG A 30 4.75 -18.32 2.20
C ARG A 30 6.28 -18.20 2.11
N SER A 31 6.94 -19.13 1.41
CA SER A 31 8.37 -19.08 1.15
C SER A 31 8.77 -17.81 0.40
N VAL A 32 7.99 -17.40 -0.60
CA VAL A 32 8.24 -16.15 -1.35
C VAL A 32 8.15 -14.93 -0.45
N VAL A 33 7.14 -14.86 0.43
CA VAL A 33 7.04 -13.76 1.41
C VAL A 33 8.26 -13.74 2.32
N SER A 34 8.66 -14.90 2.86
CA SER A 34 9.84 -15.01 3.73
C SER A 34 11.12 -14.56 3.02
N THR A 35 11.33 -14.99 1.77
CA THR A 35 12.49 -14.62 0.96
C THR A 35 12.51 -13.13 0.67
N ARG A 36 11.37 -12.52 0.32
CA ARG A 36 11.30 -11.07 0.08
C ARG A 36 11.64 -10.25 1.33
N ILE A 37 11.16 -10.67 2.49
CA ILE A 37 11.50 -10.03 3.77
C ILE A 37 12.98 -10.21 4.09
N GLN A 38 13.51 -11.42 3.95
CA GLN A 38 14.92 -11.68 4.23
C GLN A 38 15.85 -10.84 3.34
N GLN A 39 15.54 -10.74 2.04
CA GLN A 39 16.27 -9.90 1.10
C GLN A 39 16.19 -8.42 1.47
N LEU A 40 15.06 -7.96 2.00
CA LEU A 40 14.90 -6.59 2.47
C LEU A 40 15.71 -6.34 3.74
N GLU A 41 15.69 -7.26 4.70
CA GLU A 41 16.50 -7.18 5.93
C GLU A 41 18.01 -7.18 5.62
N GLU A 42 18.44 -8.00 4.66
CA GLU A 42 19.83 -8.02 4.17
C GLU A 42 20.23 -6.68 3.54
N TYR A 43 19.34 -6.09 2.75
CA TYR A 43 19.58 -4.79 2.12
C TYR A 43 19.63 -3.64 3.13
N VAL A 44 18.73 -3.64 4.11
CA VAL A 44 18.70 -2.64 5.19
C VAL A 44 19.85 -2.85 6.18
N GLY A 45 20.39 -4.07 6.26
CA GLY A 45 21.45 -4.44 7.19
C GLY A 45 20.95 -4.63 8.63
N ALA A 46 19.63 -4.74 8.83
CA ALA A 46 19.02 -4.90 10.14
C ALA A 46 17.74 -5.75 10.08
N PRO A 47 17.45 -6.55 11.12
CA PRO A 47 16.20 -7.29 11.20
C PRO A 47 15.03 -6.31 11.37
N LEU A 48 14.00 -6.46 10.54
CA LEU A 48 12.79 -5.64 10.59
C LEU A 48 11.68 -6.33 11.38
N PHE A 49 11.72 -7.67 11.46
CA PHE A 49 10.83 -8.47 12.31
C PHE A 49 11.59 -9.24 13.38
N HIS A 50 10.96 -9.40 14.54
CA HIS A 50 11.41 -10.36 15.55
C HIS A 50 11.20 -11.78 15.03
N ARG A 51 12.29 -12.57 14.99
CA ARG A 51 12.27 -14.00 14.61
C ARG A 51 11.70 -14.86 15.73
N SER A 52 10.41 -14.74 16.01
CA SER A 52 9.68 -15.70 16.85
C SER A 52 8.67 -16.46 16.01
N THR A 53 8.66 -17.79 16.14
CA THR A 53 7.80 -18.69 15.36
C THR A 53 6.32 -18.57 15.70
N ARG A 54 5.99 -17.90 16.81
CA ARG A 54 4.62 -17.83 17.35
C ARG A 54 3.98 -16.45 17.20
N VAL A 55 4.78 -15.38 17.09
CA VAL A 55 4.29 -14.00 16.93
C VAL A 55 5.23 -13.21 16.03
N VAL A 56 4.69 -12.61 14.97
CA VAL A 56 5.42 -11.64 14.15
C VAL A 56 5.26 -10.26 14.79
N ARG A 57 6.38 -9.64 15.16
CA ARG A 57 6.39 -8.26 15.69
C ARG A 57 7.46 -7.47 14.98
N LEU A 58 7.21 -6.18 14.78
CA LEU A 58 8.22 -5.27 14.25
C LEU A 58 9.30 -5.01 15.30
N THR A 59 10.54 -5.00 14.85
CA THR A 59 11.65 -4.46 15.63
C THR A 59 11.54 -2.93 15.71
N GLU A 60 12.40 -2.28 16.48
CA GLU A 60 12.51 -0.82 16.47
C GLU A 60 12.87 -0.30 15.06
N MET A 61 13.83 -0.96 14.41
CA MET A 61 14.16 -0.69 13.01
C MET A 61 12.98 -0.94 12.07
N GLY A 62 12.22 -2.01 12.27
CA GLY A 62 10.99 -2.29 11.52
C GLY A 62 9.93 -1.20 11.66
N ARG A 63 9.77 -0.61 12.85
CA ARG A 63 8.84 0.50 13.07
C ARG A 63 9.30 1.79 12.39
N ALA A 64 10.60 2.10 12.45
CA ALA A 64 11.15 3.24 11.73
C ALA A 64 10.97 3.06 10.21
N PHE A 65 11.37 1.89 9.70
CA PHE A 65 11.25 1.54 8.29
C PHE A 65 9.79 1.54 7.79
N GLN A 66 8.83 1.15 8.64
CA GLN A 66 7.41 1.17 8.27
C GLN A 66 6.90 2.58 7.99
N ARG A 67 7.29 3.57 8.79
CA ARG A 67 6.87 4.96 8.59
C ARG A 67 7.36 5.46 7.24
N ASP A 68 8.68 5.41 7.02
CA ASP A 68 9.30 5.98 5.83
C ASP A 68 9.03 5.15 4.57
N GLY A 69 9.01 3.82 4.71
CA GLY A 69 8.75 2.88 3.62
C GLY A 69 7.32 2.98 3.08
N SER A 70 6.34 3.26 3.95
CA SER A 70 4.95 3.48 3.49
C SER A 70 4.81 4.74 2.64
N GLU A 71 5.53 5.81 2.98
CA GLU A 71 5.52 7.06 2.22
C GLU A 71 6.20 6.90 0.87
N LEU A 72 7.32 6.18 0.82
CA LEU A 72 8.03 5.87 -0.41
C LEU A 72 7.14 5.11 -1.41
N VAL A 73 6.44 4.07 -0.95
CA VAL A 73 5.55 3.28 -1.80
C VAL A 73 4.36 4.11 -2.26
N ALA A 74 3.75 4.90 -1.36
CA ALA A 74 2.66 5.80 -1.73
C ALA A 74 3.10 6.77 -2.83
N ARG A 75 4.28 7.40 -2.66
CA ARG A 75 4.80 8.35 -3.64
C ARG A 75 5.17 7.70 -4.97
N ALA A 76 5.68 6.47 -4.95
CA ALA A 76 5.91 5.71 -6.18
C ALA A 76 4.61 5.45 -6.94
N ASN A 77 3.54 5.07 -6.23
CA ASN A 77 2.22 4.90 -6.82
C ASN A 77 1.66 6.22 -7.35
N ASP A 78 1.79 7.31 -6.60
CA ASP A 78 1.34 8.64 -7.03
C ASP A 78 2.01 9.08 -8.34
N VAL A 79 3.31 8.83 -8.50
CA VAL A 79 4.03 9.14 -9.75
C VAL A 79 3.48 8.33 -10.92
N VAL A 80 3.23 7.04 -10.71
CA VAL A 80 2.65 6.17 -11.74
C VAL A 80 1.24 6.63 -12.12
N ASP A 81 0.42 7.00 -11.14
CA ASP A 81 -0.95 7.45 -11.36
C ASP A 81 -0.99 8.82 -12.05
N GLN A 82 -0.12 9.76 -11.68
CA GLN A 82 0.04 11.04 -12.39
C GLN A 82 0.40 10.84 -13.86
N MET A 83 1.30 9.89 -14.16
CA MET A 83 1.67 9.59 -15.55
C MET A 83 0.52 8.95 -16.33
N ARG A 84 -0.29 8.12 -15.68
CA ARG A 84 -1.51 7.55 -16.29
C ARG A 84 -2.55 8.62 -16.60
N ASP A 85 -2.75 9.57 -15.69
CA ASP A 85 -3.67 10.69 -15.88
C ASP A 85 -3.24 11.61 -17.05
N VAL A 86 -1.93 11.75 -17.29
CA VAL A 86 -1.40 12.48 -18.46
C VAL A 86 -1.67 11.72 -19.77
N GLN A 87 -1.72 10.38 -19.74
CA GLN A 87 -1.96 9.54 -20.93
C GLN A 87 -3.45 9.29 -21.21
N GLY A 88 -4.34 9.51 -20.23
CA GLY A 88 -5.78 9.43 -20.43
C GLY A 88 -6.52 10.11 -19.29
N SER A 89 -7.39 11.08 -19.59
CA SER A 89 -8.31 11.63 -18.59
C SER A 89 -9.10 10.47 -17.96
N PRO A 90 -9.20 10.37 -16.63
CA PRO A 90 -9.99 9.34 -15.98
C PRO A 90 -11.45 9.48 -16.42
N SER A 91 -11.88 8.61 -17.32
CA SER A 91 -13.22 8.59 -17.89
C SER A 91 -14.01 7.43 -17.33
N GLY A 92 -15.16 7.69 -16.71
CA GLY A 92 -16.06 6.64 -16.24
C GLY A 92 -16.90 7.05 -15.03
N THR A 93 -17.82 6.16 -14.63
CA THR A 93 -18.70 6.37 -13.48
C THR A 93 -18.07 5.81 -12.21
N LEU A 94 -17.56 6.66 -11.33
CA LEU A 94 -17.09 6.27 -9.99
C LEU A 94 -18.28 6.13 -9.03
N ARG A 95 -18.58 4.90 -8.58
CA ARG A 95 -19.56 4.65 -7.51
C ARG A 95 -18.87 4.63 -6.15
N ILE A 96 -19.27 5.53 -5.26
CA ILE A 96 -18.74 5.63 -3.90
C ILE A 96 -19.84 5.20 -2.92
N HIS A 97 -19.55 4.22 -2.07
CA HIS A 97 -20.41 3.87 -0.94
C HIS A 97 -19.90 4.59 0.31
N ALA A 98 -20.74 5.42 0.92
CA ALA A 98 -20.37 6.22 2.10
C ALA A 98 -21.53 6.29 3.11
N LEU A 99 -21.18 6.50 4.38
CA LEU A 99 -22.14 6.83 5.42
C LEU A 99 -22.81 8.18 5.10
N THR A 100 -24.13 8.28 5.32
CA THR A 100 -24.95 9.45 4.95
C THR A 100 -24.36 10.77 5.46
N GLY A 101 -23.84 10.79 6.69
CA GLY A 101 -23.20 11.99 7.28
C GLY A 101 -21.90 12.41 6.59
N LEU A 102 -21.12 11.45 6.08
CA LEU A 102 -19.88 11.73 5.35
C LEU A 102 -20.19 12.22 3.92
N ALA A 103 -21.22 11.66 3.30
CA ALA A 103 -21.67 12.09 1.98
C ALA A 103 -22.20 13.53 1.97
N LEU A 104 -23.02 13.90 2.96
CA LEU A 104 -23.57 15.25 3.06
C LEU A 104 -22.52 16.30 3.46
N GLY A 105 -21.55 15.94 4.32
CA GLY A 105 -20.54 16.89 4.82
C GLY A 105 -19.36 17.11 3.87
N HIS A 106 -18.84 16.05 3.22
CA HIS A 106 -17.59 16.12 2.45
C HIS A 106 -17.81 16.02 0.93
N LEU A 107 -18.73 15.17 0.47
CA LEU A 107 -18.95 15.00 -0.98
C LEU A 107 -19.74 16.17 -1.58
N ALA A 108 -20.58 16.85 -0.79
CA ALA A 108 -21.24 18.08 -1.22
C ALA A 108 -20.24 19.21 -1.52
N ALA A 109 -19.12 19.29 -0.79
CA ALA A 109 -18.08 20.30 -0.98
C ALA A 109 -17.20 20.05 -2.22
N LEU A 110 -17.08 18.79 -2.67
CA LEU A 110 -16.30 18.41 -3.86
C LEU A 110 -16.92 18.88 -5.19
N LYS A 111 -18.16 19.35 -5.18
CA LYS A 111 -18.90 19.80 -6.37
C LYS A 111 -18.42 21.13 -6.97
N LEU A 112 -17.46 21.84 -6.35
CA LEU A 112 -16.98 23.14 -6.83
C LEU A 112 -15.62 23.13 -7.54
N ARG A 113 -14.94 21.98 -7.66
CA ARG A 113 -13.67 21.88 -8.42
C ARG A 113 -13.75 21.07 -9.71
N TRP A 114 -14.90 20.49 -10.04
CA TRP A 114 -15.11 19.72 -11.27
C TRP A 114 -16.23 20.36 -12.09
N ALA A 115 -15.87 21.23 -13.03
CA ALA A 115 -16.75 21.79 -14.06
C ALA A 115 -16.96 20.78 -15.22
N PRO A 116 -18.04 20.90 -16.02
CA PRO A 116 -18.92 19.79 -16.31
C PRO A 116 -18.56 18.97 -17.55
N TRP A 117 -18.62 17.64 -17.38
CA TRP A 117 -18.76 16.67 -18.45
C TRP A 117 -20.13 16.85 -19.14
N ARG A 118 -20.13 17.10 -20.46
CA ARG A 118 -21.32 17.12 -21.31
C ARG A 118 -21.47 15.76 -21.99
N PRO A 119 -22.55 14.99 -21.75
CA PRO A 119 -22.90 13.88 -22.63
C PRO A 119 -23.53 14.42 -23.92
N ALA A 120 -23.22 13.77 -25.04
CA ALA A 120 -23.95 13.88 -26.30
C ALA A 120 -25.28 13.13 -26.22
#